data_AF-M1E7P8-F1
#
_entry.id   AF-M1E7P8-F1
#
_cell.length_a   1.000
_cell.length_b   1.000
_cell.length_c   1.000
_cell.angle_alpha   90.00
_cell.angle_beta   90.00
_cell.angle_gamma   90.00
#
_symmetry.space_group_name_H-M   'P 1'
#
loop_
_entity.id
_entity.type
_entity.pdbx_description
1 polymer ?
#
loop_
_entity_poly.entity_id
_entity_poly.type
_entity_poly.pdbx_seq_one_letter_code
_entity_poly.pdbx_strand_id
1 'polypeptide(L)'
;MRRTLISSLIILVFTLFSYNLAQAQNCFLQDSLIGYQIFQNIAANGFNSVQLTGECFGCINEPVATCTWKGQDIPLQHIQNVTVEGFRDAQLVGQCQLHAPGSCLNGEFINVFRAENEYPGKLLVHNGLQGPQCTYQTWIME
;
A
#
# COMPACT_ATOMS: atom_id res chain seq x y z
N MET A 1 41.68 -12.13 15.27
CA MET A 1 40.77 -11.37 14.38
C MET A 1 39.42 -12.04 14.09
N ARG A 2 39.31 -13.38 14.02
CA ARG A 2 38.06 -14.07 13.61
C ARG A 2 36.91 -14.04 14.64
N ARG A 3 37.22 -13.93 15.94
CA ARG A 3 36.21 -13.91 17.03
C ARG A 3 35.46 -12.58 17.17
N THR A 4 36.10 -11.46 16.84
CA THR A 4 35.51 -10.12 16.93
C THR A 4 34.45 -9.88 15.86
N LEU A 5 34.69 -10.37 14.63
CA LEU A 5 33.76 -10.27 13.50
C LEU A 5 32.45 -11.04 13.73
N ILE A 6 32.51 -12.22 14.36
CA ILE A 6 31.33 -13.03 14.67
C ILE A 6 30.48 -12.33 15.75
N SER A 7 31.13 -11.73 16.77
CA SER A 7 30.42 -10.98 17.80
C SER A 7 29.71 -9.75 17.25
N SER A 8 30.33 -9.01 16.32
CA SER A 8 29.69 -7.85 15.68
C SER A 8 28.51 -8.24 14.78
N LEU A 9 28.61 -9.37 14.07
CA LEU A 9 27.51 -9.87 13.21
C LEU A 9 26.29 -10.30 14.05
N ILE A 10 26.52 -10.98 15.18
CA ILE A 10 25.44 -11.38 16.09
C ILE A 10 24.73 -10.15 16.67
N ILE A 11 25.48 -9.15 17.13
CA ILE A 11 24.90 -7.90 17.66
C ILE A 11 24.05 -7.21 16.58
N LEU A 12 24.55 -7.13 15.34
CA LEU A 12 23.82 -6.52 14.23
C LEU A 12 22.49 -7.24 13.95
N VAL A 13 22.51 -8.58 13.88
CA VAL A 13 21.31 -9.40 13.65
C VAL A 13 20.30 -9.22 14.78
N PHE A 14 20.76 -9.23 16.04
CA PHE A 14 19.89 -8.98 17.19
C PHE A 14 19.29 -7.57 17.16
N THR A 15 20.06 -6.54 16.80
CA THR A 15 19.50 -5.18 16.68
C THR A 15 18.45 -5.11 15.58
N LEU A 16 18.72 -5.62 14.38
CA LEU A 16 17.76 -5.63 13.27
C LEU A 16 16.48 -6.39 13.63
N PHE A 17 16.60 -7.55 14.28
CA PHE A 17 15.43 -8.30 14.73
C PHE A 17 14.61 -7.54 15.78
N SER A 18 15.28 -6.87 16.72
CA SER A 18 14.63 -6.05 17.76
C SER A 18 13.88 -4.85 17.16
N TYR A 19 14.48 -4.19 16.16
CA TYR A 19 13.86 -3.06 15.45
C TYR A 19 12.60 -3.50 14.69
N ASN A 20 12.66 -4.61 13.95
CA ASN A 20 11.49 -5.14 13.24
C ASN A 20 10.37 -5.56 14.20
N LEU A 21 10.71 -6.15 15.36
CA LEU A 21 9.72 -6.55 16.36
C LEU A 21 9.06 -5.35 17.04
N ALA A 22 9.83 -4.31 17.38
CA ALA A 22 9.30 -3.08 17.96
C ALA A 22 8.38 -2.33 16.97
N GLN A 23 8.72 -2.32 15.68
CA GLN A 23 7.87 -1.73 14.65
C GLN A 23 6.54 -2.49 14.50
N ALA A 24 6.58 -3.82 14.51
CA ALA A 24 5.36 -4.64 14.46
C ALA A 24 4.47 -4.47 15.71
N GLN A 25 5.06 -4.34 16.90
CA GLN A 25 4.33 -4.10 18.15
C GLN A 25 3.65 -2.71 18.18
N ASN A 26 4.32 -1.68 17.67
CA ASN A 26 3.75 -0.33 17.60
C ASN A 26 2.54 -0.28 16.65
N CYS A 27 2.62 -0.94 15.48
CA CYS A 27 1.49 -1.03 14.56
C CYS A 27 0.27 -1.72 15.23
N PHE A 28 0.50 -2.84 15.92
CA PHE A 28 -0.57 -3.60 16.58
C PHE A 28 -1.23 -2.85 17.74
N LEU A 29 -0.45 -2.10 18.53
CA LEU A 29 -0.98 -1.31 19.65
C LEU A 29 -1.83 -0.14 19.17
N GLN A 30 -1.45 0.49 18.05
CA GLN A 30 -2.18 1.61 17.47
C GLN A 30 -3.57 1.17 16.96
N ASP A 31 -3.67 0.01 16.32
CA ASP A 31 -4.95 -0.58 15.90
C ASP A 31 -5.87 -0.90 17.09
N SER A 32 -5.31 -1.39 18.20
CA SER A 32 -6.08 -1.76 19.39
C SER A 32 -6.66 -0.56 20.15
N LEU A 33 -5.92 0.56 20.21
CA LEU A 33 -6.35 1.77 20.92
C LEU A 33 -7.46 2.52 20.16
N ILE A 34 -7.38 2.53 18.83
CA ILE A 34 -8.41 3.11 17.96
C ILE A 34 -9.71 2.32 18.07
N GLY A 35 -9.63 0.98 18.05
CA GLY A 35 -10.80 0.12 18.23
C GLY A 35 -11.52 0.33 19.57
N TYR A 36 -10.77 0.51 20.65
CA TYR A 36 -11.35 0.75 21.99
C TYR A 36 -12.08 2.11 22.09
N GLN A 37 -11.50 3.16 21.52
CA GLN A 37 -12.10 4.51 21.56
C GLN A 37 -13.39 4.60 20.71
N ILE A 38 -13.46 3.88 19.60
CA ILE A 38 -14.68 3.78 18.78
C ILE A 38 -15.78 3.07 19.57
N PHE A 39 -15.45 1.98 20.26
CA PHE A 39 -16.44 1.23 21.05
C PHE A 39 -17.02 2.07 22.19
N GLN A 40 -16.19 2.85 22.89
CA GLN A 40 -16.62 3.75 23.95
C GLN A 40 -17.54 4.87 23.44
N ASN A 41 -17.26 5.43 22.25
CA ASN A 41 -18.11 6.47 21.65
C ASN A 41 -19.46 5.95 21.16
N ILE A 42 -19.51 4.73 20.60
CA ILE A 42 -20.77 4.07 20.19
C ILE A 42 -21.61 3.73 21.43
N ALA A 43 -20.97 3.20 22.48
CA ALA A 43 -21.64 2.85 23.73
C ALA A 43 -22.21 4.08 24.47
N ALA A 44 -21.58 5.24 24.34
CA ALA A 44 -22.02 6.47 25.00
C ALA A 44 -23.17 7.20 24.28
N ASN A 45 -23.24 7.15 22.94
CA ASN A 45 -24.12 8.04 22.17
C ASN A 45 -25.21 7.32 21.34
N GLY A 46 -25.13 6.00 21.18
CA GLY A 46 -26.07 5.22 20.38
C GLY A 46 -26.01 5.50 18.87
N PHE A 47 -26.57 4.60 18.07
CA PHE A 47 -26.45 4.58 16.60
C PHE A 47 -27.21 5.71 15.85
N ASN A 48 -27.91 6.61 16.55
CA ASN A 48 -28.86 7.54 15.95
C ASN A 48 -28.39 9.01 15.87
N SER A 49 -27.10 9.28 16.06
CA SER A 49 -26.59 10.63 15.77
C SER A 49 -26.49 10.83 14.25
N VAL A 50 -27.05 11.93 13.76
CA VAL A 50 -27.09 12.37 12.35
C VAL A 50 -25.69 12.64 11.76
N GLN A 51 -24.62 12.39 12.53
CA GLN A 51 -23.23 12.37 12.06
C GLN A 51 -22.82 11.05 11.40
N LEU A 52 -23.67 10.02 11.41
CA LEU A 52 -23.37 8.69 10.85
C LEU A 52 -24.03 8.42 9.49
N THR A 53 -24.83 9.37 8.98
CA THR A 53 -25.41 9.29 7.63
C THR A 53 -24.59 10.17 6.68
N GLY A 54 -23.45 9.65 6.21
CA GLY A 54 -22.68 10.28 5.13
C GLY A 54 -21.21 9.91 5.07
N GLU A 55 -20.60 9.53 6.20
CA GLU A 55 -19.16 9.28 6.26
C GLU A 55 -18.90 8.04 7.10
N CYS A 56 -18.23 7.05 6.52
CA CYS A 56 -17.57 6.02 7.31
C CYS A 56 -16.52 6.71 8.20
N PHE A 57 -16.89 7.08 9.43
CA PHE A 57 -15.95 7.44 10.51
C PHE A 57 -15.21 6.16 10.94
N GLY A 58 -14.26 5.75 10.11
CA GLY A 58 -13.59 4.45 10.20
C GLY A 58 -12.60 4.17 9.07
N CYS A 59 -12.48 5.03 8.06
CA CYS A 59 -11.25 5.11 7.30
C CYS A 59 -10.43 6.20 7.98
N ILE A 60 -9.36 5.83 8.71
CA ILE A 60 -8.16 6.65 8.55
C ILE A 60 -8.04 6.87 7.03
N ASN A 61 -7.96 8.12 6.58
CA ASN A 61 -7.64 8.36 5.18
C ASN A 61 -6.24 7.76 5.01
N GLU A 62 -6.17 6.47 4.71
CA GLU A 62 -5.00 5.84 4.14
C GLU A 62 -4.64 6.79 3.01
N PRO A 63 -3.45 7.43 3.08
CA PRO A 63 -3.08 8.41 2.08
C PRO A 63 -3.29 7.77 0.71
N VAL A 64 -4.15 8.39 -0.09
CA VAL A 64 -4.52 7.86 -1.41
C VAL A 64 -3.22 7.54 -2.14
N ALA A 65 -3.07 6.29 -2.57
CA ALA A 65 -1.88 5.90 -3.30
C ALA A 65 -1.75 6.82 -4.52
N THR A 66 -0.55 7.35 -4.75
CA THR A 66 -0.26 8.15 -5.94
C THR A 66 0.85 7.48 -6.74
N CYS A 67 0.97 7.85 -8.01
CA CYS A 67 2.12 7.51 -8.81
C CYS A 67 2.74 8.75 -9.42
N THR A 68 4.04 8.95 -9.21
CA THR A 68 4.81 9.98 -9.91
C THR A 68 5.03 9.51 -11.35
N TRP A 69 4.20 10.03 -12.27
CA TRP A 69 4.21 9.70 -13.69
C TRP A 69 4.53 10.95 -14.51
N LYS A 70 5.59 10.88 -15.32
CA LYS A 70 6.05 12.01 -16.15
C LYS A 70 6.23 13.32 -15.37
N GLY A 71 6.65 13.22 -14.11
CA GLY A 71 6.90 14.36 -13.22
C GLY A 71 5.67 14.92 -12.50
N GLN A 72 4.52 14.25 -12.58
CA GLN A 72 3.30 14.61 -11.85
C GLN A 72 2.85 13.47 -10.96
N ASP A 73 2.40 13.78 -9.74
CA ASP A 73 1.78 12.79 -8.86
C ASP A 73 0.31 12.64 -9.25
N ILE A 74 -0.04 11.46 -9.75
CA ILE A 74 -1.39 11.12 -10.19
C ILE A 74 -2.04 10.23 -9.12
N PRO A 75 -3.23 10.57 -8.61
CA PRO A 75 -3.99 9.69 -7.72
C PRO A 75 -4.28 8.34 -8.38
N LEU A 76 -4.24 7.30 -7.58
CA LEU A 76 -4.52 5.93 -8.01
C LEU A 76 -5.80 5.41 -7.38
N GLN A 77 -6.70 4.92 -8.23
CA GLN A 77 -7.84 4.12 -7.81
C GLN A 77 -7.42 2.65 -7.77
N HIS A 78 -7.32 2.07 -6.58
CA HIS A 78 -7.08 0.63 -6.45
C HIS A 78 -8.29 -0.16 -6.96
N ILE A 79 -8.04 -1.14 -7.82
CA ILE A 79 -9.06 -2.05 -8.35
C ILE A 79 -8.73 -3.49 -7.96
N GLN A 80 -9.63 -4.41 -8.29
CA GLN A 80 -9.30 -5.83 -8.18
C GLN A 80 -8.04 -6.13 -9.00
N ASN A 81 -7.08 -6.84 -8.41
CA ASN A 81 -5.86 -7.24 -9.11
C ASN A 81 -6.22 -8.07 -10.35
N VAL A 82 -5.67 -7.68 -11.49
CA VAL A 82 -5.82 -8.35 -12.78
C VAL A 82 -4.45 -8.51 -13.43
N THR A 83 -4.27 -9.61 -14.17
CA THR A 83 -3.04 -9.86 -14.95
C THR A 83 -3.07 -9.03 -16.23
N VAL A 84 -2.72 -7.75 -16.12
CA VAL A 84 -2.80 -6.78 -17.23
C VAL A 84 -1.97 -7.23 -18.42
N GLU A 85 -0.79 -7.81 -18.17
CA GLU A 85 0.09 -8.37 -19.20
C GLU A 85 -0.51 -9.56 -19.96
N GLY A 86 -1.60 -10.13 -19.46
CA GLY A 86 -2.33 -11.22 -20.11
C GLY A 86 -3.33 -10.74 -21.17
N PHE A 87 -3.69 -9.45 -21.19
CA PHE A 87 -4.60 -8.92 -22.20
C PHE A 87 -3.92 -8.84 -23.56
N ARG A 88 -4.68 -9.10 -24.61
CA ARG A 88 -4.13 -9.28 -25.97
C ARG A 88 -3.57 -7.99 -26.54
N ASP A 89 -4.17 -6.86 -26.19
CA ASP A 89 -3.81 -5.52 -26.62
C ASP A 89 -3.08 -4.73 -25.53
N ALA A 90 -2.71 -5.38 -24.41
CA ALA A 90 -1.93 -4.71 -23.38
C ALA A 90 -0.58 -4.22 -23.92
N GLN A 91 -0.25 -2.97 -23.64
CA GLN A 91 0.99 -2.33 -24.03
C GLN A 91 1.63 -1.70 -22.80
N LEU A 92 2.88 -2.06 -22.51
CA LEU A 92 3.70 -1.37 -21.52
C LEU A 92 4.10 0.00 -22.08
N VAL A 93 3.66 1.08 -21.44
CA VAL A 93 3.91 2.47 -21.88
C VAL A 93 4.93 3.20 -21.00
N GLY A 94 5.35 2.61 -19.89
CA GLY A 94 6.45 3.09 -19.06
C GLY A 94 6.36 2.58 -17.63
N GLN A 95 6.98 3.29 -16.69
CA GLN A 95 6.92 3.01 -15.26
C GLN A 95 6.67 4.31 -14.47
N CYS A 96 5.97 4.22 -13.36
CA CYS A 96 5.75 5.33 -12.44
C CYS A 96 6.26 4.96 -11.04
N GLN A 97 6.71 5.94 -10.26
CA GLN A 97 7.15 5.69 -8.89
C GLN A 97 5.92 5.68 -7.97
N LEU A 98 5.64 4.55 -7.33
CA LEU A 98 4.47 4.39 -6.47
C LEU A 98 4.72 5.04 -5.11
N HIS A 99 3.78 5.85 -4.65
CA HIS A 99 3.69 6.32 -3.27
C HIS A 99 2.42 5.75 -2.65
N ALA A 100 2.56 4.68 -1.87
CA ALA A 100 1.47 3.98 -1.21
C ALA A 100 1.91 3.64 0.23
N PRO A 101 1.86 4.61 1.16
CA PRO A 101 2.26 4.38 2.55
C PRO A 101 1.57 3.14 3.14
N GLY A 102 2.31 2.33 3.90
CA GLY A 102 1.80 1.06 4.46
C GLY A 102 1.86 -0.14 3.49
N SER A 103 2.00 0.08 2.19
CA SER A 103 2.25 -0.99 1.21
C SER A 103 3.72 -1.42 1.18
N CYS A 104 3.97 -2.71 0.98
CA CYS A 104 5.31 -3.22 0.71
C CYS A 104 5.86 -2.80 -0.66
N LEU A 105 5.01 -2.25 -1.53
CA LEU A 105 5.39 -1.71 -2.84
C LEU A 105 5.70 -0.20 -2.78
N ASN A 106 5.64 0.42 -1.59
CA ASN A 106 5.85 1.86 -1.45
C ASN A 106 7.27 2.27 -1.88
N GLY A 107 7.36 3.22 -2.82
CA GLY A 107 8.61 3.73 -3.38
C GLY A 107 9.11 2.96 -4.60
N GLU A 108 8.50 1.83 -4.94
CA GLU A 108 8.88 1.01 -6.09
C GLU A 108 8.49 1.66 -7.42
N PHE A 109 9.23 1.36 -8.48
CA PHE A 109 8.83 1.70 -9.84
C PHE A 109 7.90 0.63 -10.38
N ILE A 110 6.65 0.99 -10.66
CA ILE A 110 5.61 0.06 -11.11
C ILE A 110 5.29 0.31 -12.59
N ASN A 111 5.13 -0.77 -13.35
CA ASN A 111 4.80 -0.72 -14.77
C ASN A 111 3.45 -0.03 -15.01
N VAL A 112 3.40 0.77 -16.06
CA VAL A 112 2.21 1.48 -16.54
C VAL A 112 1.84 0.91 -17.89
N PHE A 113 0.59 0.46 -18.03
CA PHE A 113 0.06 -0.17 -19.22
C PHE A 113 -1.11 0.61 -19.81
N ARG A 114 -1.38 0.36 -21.09
CA ARG A 114 -2.67 0.57 -21.74
C ARG A 114 -3.26 -0.77 -22.14
N ALA A 115 -4.57 -0.92 -22.03
CA ALA A 115 -5.33 -2.05 -22.55
C ALA A 115 -6.69 -1.50 -22.98
N GLU A 116 -6.81 -1.12 -24.26
CA GLU A 116 -7.92 -0.30 -24.76
C GLU A 116 -9.23 -1.11 -24.88
N ASN A 117 -9.15 -2.44 -24.98
CA ASN A 117 -10.35 -3.29 -25.02
C ASN A 117 -11.01 -3.43 -23.64
N GLU A 118 -10.22 -3.60 -22.58
CA GLU A 118 -10.72 -3.79 -21.21
C GLU A 118 -10.88 -2.45 -20.45
N TYR A 119 -9.98 -1.49 -20.68
CA TYR A 119 -9.93 -0.20 -19.99
C TYR A 119 -9.70 0.96 -20.98
N PRO A 120 -10.70 1.31 -21.83
CA PRO A 120 -10.56 2.32 -22.86
C PRO A 120 -10.13 3.69 -22.32
N GLY A 121 -9.07 4.26 -22.89
CA GLY A 121 -8.55 5.59 -22.55
C GLY A 121 -7.95 5.71 -21.15
N LYS A 122 -7.74 4.61 -20.42
CA LYS A 122 -7.17 4.60 -19.07
C LYS A 122 -5.72 4.12 -19.07
N LEU A 123 -4.95 4.59 -18.09
CA LEU A 123 -3.64 4.04 -17.76
C LEU A 123 -3.77 3.14 -16.54
N LEU A 124 -3.19 1.95 -16.64
CA LEU A 124 -3.20 0.95 -15.59
C LEU A 124 -1.81 0.88 -14.97
N VAL A 125 -1.72 1.04 -13.66
CA VAL A 125 -0.50 0.74 -12.89
C VAL A 125 -0.63 -0.70 -12.44
N HIS A 126 0.31 -1.55 -12.82
CA HIS A 126 0.29 -2.96 -12.44
C HIS A 126 1.71 -3.46 -12.25
N ASN A 127 1.96 -4.18 -11.15
CA ASN A 127 3.30 -4.66 -10.82
C ASN A 127 3.63 -6.08 -11.35
N GLY A 128 2.83 -6.57 -12.30
CA GLY A 128 3.15 -7.73 -13.13
C GLY A 128 4.32 -7.48 -14.10
N LEU A 129 4.90 -8.56 -14.63
CA LEU A 129 6.12 -8.56 -15.45
C LEU A 129 7.38 -7.95 -14.79
N GLN A 130 7.42 -7.83 -13.46
CA GLN A 130 8.58 -7.27 -12.73
C GLN A 130 9.28 -8.30 -11.84
N GLY A 131 9.11 -9.59 -12.14
CA GLY A 131 9.59 -10.68 -11.30
C GLY A 131 8.74 -10.87 -10.04
N PRO A 132 9.20 -11.69 -9.07
CA PRO A 132 8.46 -11.95 -7.84
C PRO A 132 8.24 -10.67 -7.01
N GLN A 133 7.00 -10.43 -6.60
CA GLN A 133 6.59 -9.28 -5.80
C GLN A 133 6.04 -9.72 -4.44
N CYS A 134 6.09 -8.84 -3.44
CA CYS A 134 5.51 -9.09 -2.11
C CYS A 134 3.97 -9.18 -2.13
N THR A 135 3.35 -8.56 -3.13
CA THR A 135 1.92 -8.67 -3.46
C THR A 135 1.75 -8.32 -4.94
N TYR A 136 0.63 -8.68 -5.55
CA TYR A 136 0.25 -8.20 -6.89
C TYR A 136 -0.99 -7.33 -6.78
N GLN A 137 -0.91 -6.12 -7.34
CA GLN A 137 -1.98 -5.13 -7.31
C GLN A 137 -2.10 -4.42 -8.65
N THR A 138 -3.30 -3.88 -8.89
CA THR A 138 -3.62 -3.10 -10.08
C THR A 138 -4.35 -1.83 -9.66
N TRP A 139 -3.97 -0.72 -10.29
CA TRP A 139 -4.62 0.57 -10.09
C TRP A 139 -4.93 1.25 -11.42
N ILE A 140 -5.90 2.15 -11.40
CA ILE A 140 -6.20 3.07 -12.50
C ILE A 140 -5.66 4.46 -12.12
N MET A 141 -4.99 5.13 -13.05
CA MET A 141 -4.66 6.55 -12.91
C MET A 141 -5.91 7.42 -13.15
N GLU A 142 -6.23 8.31 -12.21
CA GLU A 142 -7.38 9.24 -12.31
C GLU A 142 -7.10 10.52 -13.12
#